data_AF-A0A0F9EYY2-F1
#
_entry.id   AF-A0A0F9EYY2-F1
#
_cell.length_a   1.000
_cell.length_b   1.000
_cell.length_c   1.000
_cell.angle_alpha   90.00
_cell.angle_beta   90.00
_cell.angle_gamma   90.00
#
_symmetry.space_group_name_H-M   'P 1'
#
loop_
_entity.id
_entity.type
_entity.pdbx_description
1 polymer ?
#
loop_
_entity_poly.entity_id
_entity_poly.type
_entity_poly.pdbx_seq_one_letter_code
_entity_poly.pdbx_strand_id
1 'polypeptide(L)'
;IMRLTGYFQTESSAHASEYLGWFRKGPEMVLDYLPHRWDYYQICSAHAEGARAADFLRDARKRGLVAGHEYGSGIIDSIVTGATRLVHGSVPNDGIITNLPADCSVEVPVYVDAEGLRPTLVGELPTACAAVNRLTVNQVQCAVEAALTRDLDMVYAAVAMDPLTSALLTLPQIRRMVDEMMRSQRRWLGKYASRTLVTAGADRIAKTLKKRLAPPKKKTSRRRKG
;
A
#
# COMPACT_ATOMS: atom_id res chain seq x y z
N ILE A 1 1.51 13.81 -13.61
CA ILE A 1 1.69 14.07 -12.17
C ILE A 1 2.38 15.42 -11.96
N MET A 2 3.62 15.60 -12.41
CA MET A 2 4.34 16.88 -12.28
C MET A 2 3.58 18.10 -12.80
N ARG A 3 2.91 18.00 -13.96
CA ARG A 3 2.07 19.10 -14.48
C ARG A 3 0.90 19.50 -13.55
N LEU A 4 0.42 18.56 -12.74
CA LEU A 4 -0.66 18.80 -11.77
C LEU A 4 -0.11 19.38 -10.46
N THR A 5 0.98 18.81 -9.95
CA THR A 5 1.48 19.13 -8.61
C THR A 5 2.51 20.26 -8.61
N GLY A 6 3.21 20.47 -9.72
CA GLY A 6 4.37 21.35 -9.82
C GLY A 6 5.69 20.70 -9.39
N TYR A 7 5.68 19.44 -8.97
CA TYR A 7 6.85 18.74 -8.41
C TYR A 7 7.22 17.51 -9.21
N PHE A 8 8.52 17.23 -9.32
CA PHE A 8 9.02 16.04 -10.01
C PHE A 8 8.62 14.78 -9.24
N GLN A 9 8.10 13.79 -9.97
CA GLN A 9 7.79 12.46 -9.42
C GLN A 9 9.05 11.60 -9.56
N THR A 10 9.64 11.17 -8.45
CA THR A 10 10.87 10.38 -8.44
C THR A 10 10.67 8.95 -8.94
N GLU A 11 9.46 8.42 -8.78
CA GLU A 11 9.11 7.08 -9.24
C GLU A 11 8.91 7.02 -10.77
N SER A 12 9.30 5.89 -11.35
CA SER A 12 9.09 5.55 -12.75
C SER A 12 7.63 5.69 -13.18
N SER A 13 7.40 6.03 -14.45
CA SER A 13 6.04 6.16 -14.99
C SER A 13 5.24 4.85 -14.91
N ALA A 14 5.92 3.70 -15.03
CA ALA A 14 5.31 2.39 -14.88
C ALA A 14 4.66 2.26 -13.49
N HIS A 15 5.41 2.45 -12.41
CA HIS A 15 4.86 2.35 -11.06
C HIS A 15 3.94 3.52 -10.70
N ALA A 16 4.33 4.76 -10.98
CA ALA A 16 3.55 5.93 -10.61
C ALA A 16 2.15 5.97 -11.22
N SER A 17 1.95 5.36 -12.40
CA SER A 17 0.65 5.27 -13.05
C SER A 17 -0.31 4.25 -12.42
N GLU A 18 0.17 3.37 -11.54
CA GLU A 18 -0.65 2.36 -10.85
C GLU A 18 -1.39 2.95 -9.65
N TYR A 19 -0.78 3.93 -8.99
CA TYR A 19 -1.34 4.61 -7.82
C TYR A 19 -2.44 5.63 -8.14
N LEU A 20 -2.71 5.88 -9.43
CA LEU A 20 -3.58 6.97 -9.88
C LEU A 20 -4.56 6.51 -10.96
N GLY A 21 -5.85 6.81 -10.78
CA GLY A 21 -6.91 6.43 -11.72
C GLY A 21 -6.92 7.19 -13.05
N TRP A 22 -5.89 7.96 -13.40
CA TRP A 22 -5.88 8.81 -14.61
C TRP A 22 -5.28 8.14 -15.85
N PHE A 23 -4.36 7.19 -15.67
CA PHE A 23 -3.45 6.77 -16.76
C PHE A 23 -3.72 5.36 -17.30
N ARG A 24 -4.49 4.54 -16.57
CA ARG A 24 -4.63 3.11 -16.88
C ARG A 24 -6.07 2.66 -17.14
N LYS A 25 -6.90 3.56 -17.69
CA LYS A 25 -8.35 3.29 -17.86
C LYS A 25 -8.70 2.35 -19.01
N GLY A 26 -7.76 2.07 -19.91
CA GLY A 26 -7.95 1.18 -21.05
C GLY A 26 -6.62 0.91 -21.76
N PRO A 27 -6.54 -0.14 -22.59
CA PRO A 27 -5.30 -0.58 -23.20
C PRO A 27 -4.66 0.49 -24.11
N GLU A 28 -5.45 1.23 -24.87
CA GLU A 28 -4.97 2.32 -25.74
C GLU A 28 -4.30 3.43 -24.91
N MET A 29 -4.99 3.91 -23.86
CA MET A 29 -4.44 4.91 -22.95
C MET A 29 -3.18 4.42 -22.22
N VAL A 30 -3.14 3.14 -21.82
CA VAL A 30 -1.94 2.55 -21.22
C VAL A 30 -0.78 2.62 -22.21
N LEU A 31 -1.00 2.28 -23.48
CA LEU A 31 0.03 2.34 -24.53
C LEU A 31 0.50 3.77 -24.82
N ASP A 32 -0.39 4.76 -24.77
CA ASP A 32 -0.04 6.17 -24.96
C ASP A 32 0.95 6.69 -23.90
N TYR A 33 0.75 6.29 -22.64
CA TYR A 33 1.60 6.73 -21.53
C TYR A 33 2.77 5.78 -21.25
N LEU A 34 2.63 4.49 -21.58
CA LEU A 34 3.58 3.42 -21.29
C LEU A 34 3.76 2.54 -22.54
N PRO A 35 4.41 3.05 -23.61
CA PRO A 35 4.58 2.31 -24.86
C PRO A 35 5.42 1.04 -24.71
N HIS A 36 6.24 0.97 -23.66
CA HIS A 36 7.01 -0.22 -23.31
C HIS A 36 6.41 -0.89 -22.08
N ARG A 37 5.86 -2.09 -22.29
CA ARG A 37 5.27 -2.89 -21.22
C ARG A 37 6.35 -3.40 -20.28
N TRP A 38 6.30 -3.00 -19.02
CA TRP A 38 7.10 -3.57 -17.95
C TRP A 38 6.36 -4.77 -17.33
N ASP A 39 6.67 -5.99 -17.78
CA ASP A 39 6.06 -7.21 -17.23
C ASP A 39 6.96 -7.79 -16.13
N TYR A 40 6.65 -7.43 -14.88
CA TYR A 40 7.44 -7.85 -13.73
C TYR A 40 7.45 -9.37 -13.56
N TYR A 41 6.37 -10.07 -13.91
CA TYR A 41 6.34 -11.53 -13.84
C TYR A 41 7.31 -12.15 -14.84
N GLN A 42 7.31 -11.68 -16.09
CA GLN A 42 8.26 -12.15 -17.10
C GLN A 42 9.70 -11.85 -16.70
N ILE A 43 9.95 -10.66 -16.15
CA ILE A 43 11.27 -10.29 -15.62
C ILE A 43 11.65 -11.30 -14.53
N CYS A 44 10.87 -11.44 -13.46
CA CYS A 44 11.21 -12.37 -12.37
C CYS A 44 11.34 -13.83 -12.84
N SER A 45 10.45 -14.29 -13.71
CA SER A 45 10.46 -15.66 -14.24
C SER A 45 11.71 -15.94 -15.09
N ALA A 46 12.17 -14.97 -15.87
CA ALA A 46 13.44 -15.04 -16.60
C ALA A 46 14.69 -15.03 -15.70
N HIS A 47 14.54 -14.75 -14.39
CA HIS A 47 15.61 -14.77 -13.40
C HIS A 47 15.64 -16.07 -12.56
N ALA A 48 14.88 -17.11 -12.91
CA ALA A 48 14.84 -18.40 -12.19
C ALA A 48 16.18 -19.19 -12.19
N GLU A 49 17.07 -18.76 -11.30
CA GLU A 49 17.75 -19.48 -10.20
C GLU A 49 18.83 -20.57 -10.42
N GLY A 50 19.05 -21.13 -11.61
CA GLY A 50 20.09 -22.17 -11.77
C GLY A 50 21.43 -21.68 -12.32
N ALA A 51 21.46 -21.46 -13.64
CA ALA A 51 22.69 -21.21 -14.38
C ALA A 51 23.34 -19.86 -14.04
N ARG A 52 22.52 -18.84 -13.74
CA ARG A 52 22.96 -17.46 -13.54
C ARG A 52 23.78 -17.25 -12.26
N ALA A 53 23.49 -17.99 -11.20
CA ALA A 53 24.25 -17.89 -9.95
C ALA A 53 25.68 -18.45 -10.11
N ALA A 54 25.83 -19.58 -10.81
CA ALA A 54 27.14 -20.15 -11.09
C ALA A 54 27.97 -19.27 -12.05
N ASP A 55 27.33 -18.69 -13.07
CA ASP A 55 27.97 -17.70 -13.95
C ASP A 55 28.37 -16.44 -13.19
N PHE A 56 27.49 -15.90 -12.35
CA PHE A 56 27.81 -14.75 -11.50
C PHE A 56 29.01 -15.02 -10.60
N LEU A 57 29.06 -16.19 -9.92
CA LEU A 57 30.19 -16.57 -9.08
C LEU A 57 31.48 -16.76 -9.87
N ARG A 58 31.41 -17.38 -11.06
CA ARG A 58 32.57 -17.52 -11.96
C ARG A 58 33.11 -16.17 -12.37
N ASP A 59 32.21 -15.25 -12.68
CA ASP A 59 32.55 -13.93 -13.14
C ASP A 59 33.13 -13.04 -12.03
N ALA A 60 32.48 -13.04 -10.86
CA ALA A 60 32.97 -12.38 -9.66
C ALA A 60 34.35 -12.88 -9.23
N ARG A 61 34.67 -14.18 -9.40
CA ARG A 61 36.02 -14.71 -9.15
C ARG A 61 37.07 -14.16 -10.11
N LYS A 62 36.69 -13.83 -11.34
CA LYS A 62 37.61 -13.29 -12.36
C LYS A 62 37.80 -11.78 -12.23
N ARG A 63 36.72 -11.04 -11.95
CA ARG A 63 36.70 -9.57 -11.99
C ARG A 63 36.67 -8.91 -10.61
N GLY A 64 36.55 -9.70 -9.54
CA GLY A 64 36.29 -9.19 -8.20
C GLY A 64 34.80 -8.89 -7.97
N LEU A 65 34.42 -8.74 -6.71
CA LEU A 65 33.08 -8.27 -6.34
C LEU A 65 33.03 -6.75 -6.46
N VAL A 66 31.99 -6.25 -7.11
CA VAL A 66 31.67 -4.82 -7.19
C VAL A 66 30.43 -4.58 -6.35
N ALA A 67 30.45 -3.53 -5.53
CA ALA A 67 29.29 -3.14 -4.74
C ALA A 67 28.12 -2.77 -5.67
N GLY A 68 26.94 -3.31 -5.38
CA GLY A 68 25.71 -2.91 -6.05
C GLY A 68 25.27 -1.51 -5.63
N HIS A 69 24.24 -0.99 -6.31
CA HIS A 69 23.63 0.30 -5.98
C HIS A 69 22.50 0.21 -4.94
N GLU A 70 22.19 -0.99 -4.45
CA GLU A 70 21.15 -1.24 -3.46
C GLU A 70 21.55 -0.73 -2.07
N TYR A 71 20.64 -0.02 -1.41
CA TYR A 71 20.92 0.62 -0.12
C TYR A 71 21.25 -0.35 1.02
N GLY A 72 20.75 -1.59 0.98
CA GLY A 72 20.88 -2.54 2.10
C GLY A 72 22.33 -2.75 2.57
N SER A 73 23.26 -2.99 1.64
CA SER A 73 24.68 -3.15 1.99
C SER A 73 25.32 -1.85 2.50
N GLY A 74 24.95 -0.71 1.91
CA GLY A 74 25.44 0.60 2.34
C GLY A 74 24.93 1.01 3.72
N ILE A 75 23.69 0.66 4.07
CA ILE A 75 23.10 0.88 5.40
C ILE A 75 23.88 0.08 6.45
N ILE A 76 24.13 -1.21 6.19
CA ILE A 76 24.89 -2.07 7.12
C ILE A 76 26.31 -1.51 7.30
N ASP A 77 26.98 -1.16 6.20
CA ASP A 77 28.33 -0.59 6.26
C ASP A 77 28.38 0.71 7.08
N SER A 78 27.41 1.61 6.90
CA SER A 78 27.32 2.86 7.69
C SER A 78 27.15 2.61 9.18
N ILE A 79 26.32 1.62 9.56
CA ILE A 79 26.11 1.25 10.96
C ILE A 79 27.40 0.65 11.56
N VAL A 80 28.13 -0.16 10.80
CA VAL A 80 29.35 -0.84 11.29
C VAL A 80 30.55 0.09 11.35
N THR A 81 30.75 0.93 10.33
CA THR A 81 31.94 1.77 10.18
C THR A 81 31.78 3.17 10.76
N GLY A 82 30.55 3.61 10.99
CA GLY A 82 30.24 4.99 11.36
C GLY A 82 30.27 5.98 10.20
N ALA A 83 30.55 5.54 8.98
CA ALA A 83 30.51 6.41 7.81
C ALA A 83 29.07 6.89 7.54
N THR A 84 28.83 8.21 7.58
CA THR A 84 27.50 8.76 7.35
C THR A 84 27.07 8.62 5.89
N ARG A 85 25.86 8.10 5.65
CA ARG A 85 25.18 8.07 4.34
C ARG A 85 23.78 8.66 4.43
N LEU A 86 23.33 9.23 3.32
CA LEU A 86 21.94 9.61 3.10
C LEU A 86 21.27 8.56 2.20
N VAL A 87 20.17 7.98 2.69
CA VAL A 87 19.32 7.08 1.91
C VAL A 87 17.88 7.61 1.90
N HIS A 88 17.05 7.13 0.99
CA HIS A 88 15.61 7.37 1.03
C HIS A 88 14.96 6.06 1.46
N GLY A 89 14.28 6.07 2.60
CA GLY A 89 13.81 4.86 3.26
C GLY A 89 12.38 4.99 3.76
N SER A 90 11.64 3.88 3.72
CA SER A 90 10.30 3.78 4.29
C SER A 90 10.36 3.64 5.81
N VAL A 91 9.71 4.57 6.52
CA VAL A 91 9.67 4.63 7.99
C VAL A 91 8.25 4.92 8.46
N PRO A 92 7.91 4.70 9.74
CA PRO A 92 6.69 5.25 10.33
C PRO A 92 6.69 6.77 10.20
N ASN A 93 5.54 7.37 9.85
CA ASN A 93 5.47 8.81 9.63
C ASN A 93 5.70 9.59 10.92
N ASP A 94 4.97 9.29 12.00
CA ASP A 94 5.16 9.90 13.33
C ASP A 94 5.37 11.43 13.31
N GLY A 95 4.67 12.13 12.40
CA GLY A 95 4.77 13.58 12.23
C GLY A 95 5.92 14.09 11.35
N ILE A 96 6.73 13.22 10.74
CA ILE A 96 7.79 13.59 9.78
C ILE A 96 7.20 14.39 8.61
N ILE A 97 6.14 13.88 7.99
CA ILE A 97 5.29 14.61 7.05
C ILE A 97 4.03 15.00 7.79
N THR A 98 3.96 16.27 8.20
CA THR A 98 3.00 16.76 9.20
C THR A 98 1.56 16.81 8.69
N ASN A 99 1.35 16.82 7.37
CA ASN A 99 0.03 16.81 6.75
C ASN A 99 -0.33 15.46 6.11
N LEU A 100 0.29 14.37 6.55
CA LEU A 100 -0.16 12.99 6.34
C LEU A 100 -0.50 12.34 7.69
N PRO A 101 -1.31 11.27 7.73
CA PRO A 101 -1.61 10.54 8.97
C PRO A 101 -0.33 10.09 9.69
N ALA A 102 -0.26 10.24 11.01
CA ALA A 102 0.95 9.88 11.78
C ALA A 102 1.21 8.37 11.81
N ASP A 103 0.16 7.56 11.65
CA ASP A 103 0.19 6.09 11.70
C ASP A 103 0.43 5.44 10.33
N CYS A 104 0.70 6.22 9.27
CA CYS A 104 1.09 5.66 7.98
C CYS A 104 2.61 5.47 7.87
N SER A 105 3.05 4.76 6.83
CA SER A 105 4.45 4.72 6.43
C SER A 105 4.70 5.75 5.33
N VAL A 106 5.85 6.42 5.41
CA VAL A 106 6.32 7.41 4.44
C VAL A 106 7.75 7.08 4.03
N GLU A 107 8.09 7.43 2.79
CA GLU A 107 9.48 7.38 2.32
C GLU A 107 10.09 8.78 2.38
N VAL A 108 11.19 8.92 3.13
CA VAL A 108 11.82 10.21 3.41
C VAL A 108 13.35 10.07 3.42
N PRO A 109 14.10 11.18 3.38
CA PRO A 109 15.53 11.14 3.59
C PRO A 109 15.88 10.67 5.01
N VAL A 110 16.76 9.68 5.11
CA VAL A 110 17.23 9.07 6.36
C VAL A 110 18.76 9.11 6.37
N TYR A 111 19.33 9.76 7.40
CA TYR A 111 20.76 9.66 7.66
C TYR A 111 21.06 8.36 8.39
N VAL A 112 22.12 7.67 7.97
CA VAL A 112 22.57 6.41 8.57
C VAL A 112 24.04 6.53 8.93
N ASP A 113 24.38 6.22 10.18
CA ASP A 113 25.75 6.09 10.69
C ASP A 113 25.78 5.13 11.89
N ALA A 114 26.84 5.19 12.71
CA ALA A 114 27.00 4.34 13.89
C ALA A 114 25.89 4.51 14.94
N GLU A 115 25.21 5.65 14.97
CA GLU A 115 24.06 5.91 15.87
C GLU A 115 22.75 5.34 15.31
N GLY A 116 22.78 4.73 14.12
CA GLY A 116 21.63 4.09 13.48
C GLY A 116 20.93 4.98 12.46
N LEU A 117 19.62 4.75 12.31
CA LEU A 117 18.79 5.42 11.30
C LEU A 117 18.12 6.66 11.89
N ARG A 118 18.30 7.81 11.23
CA ARG A 118 17.73 9.10 11.65
C ARG A 118 16.93 9.72 10.51
N PRO A 119 15.60 9.49 10.46
CA PRO A 119 14.72 10.11 9.48
C PRO A 119 14.69 11.63 9.65
N THR A 120 14.58 12.34 8.53
CA THR A 120 14.58 13.81 8.52
C THR A 120 13.17 14.36 8.48
N LEU A 121 12.86 15.34 9.33
CA LEU A 121 11.60 16.09 9.28
C LEU A 121 11.42 16.73 7.90
N VAL A 122 10.30 16.46 7.25
CA VAL A 122 9.93 17.04 5.94
C VAL A 122 8.97 18.22 6.14
N GLY A 123 8.09 18.15 7.13
CA GLY A 123 7.05 19.15 7.34
C GLY A 123 5.84 18.93 6.43
N GLU A 124 5.18 20.01 6.03
CA GLU A 124 4.01 19.90 5.16
C GLU A 124 4.42 19.69 3.70
N LEU A 125 3.86 18.66 3.07
CA LEU A 125 3.91 18.58 1.62
C LEU A 125 2.99 19.65 1.01
N PRO A 126 3.30 20.15 -0.20
CA PRO A 126 2.36 20.93 -0.99
C PRO A 126 1.00 20.22 -1.07
N THR A 127 -0.10 20.96 -0.96
CA THR A 127 -1.46 20.39 -0.81
C THR A 127 -1.80 19.34 -1.87
N ALA A 128 -1.44 19.57 -3.14
CA ALA A 128 -1.66 18.61 -4.22
C ALA A 128 -0.82 17.34 -4.06
N CYS A 129 0.43 17.44 -3.61
CA CYS A 129 1.30 16.30 -3.31
C CYS A 129 0.76 15.50 -2.12
N ALA A 130 0.32 16.16 -1.05
CA ALA A 130 -0.30 15.48 0.09
C ALA A 130 -1.58 14.75 -0.35
N ALA A 131 -2.42 15.39 -1.17
CA ALA A 131 -3.69 14.82 -1.62
C ALA A 131 -3.50 13.52 -2.42
N VAL A 132 -2.55 13.47 -3.36
CA VAL A 132 -2.30 12.24 -4.13
C VAL A 132 -1.75 11.10 -3.26
N ASN A 133 -0.91 11.41 -2.27
CA ASN A 133 -0.40 10.40 -1.34
C ASN A 133 -1.49 9.86 -0.42
N ARG A 134 -2.39 10.73 0.09
CA ARG A 134 -3.49 10.31 0.97
C ARG A 134 -4.45 9.31 0.31
N LEU A 135 -4.63 9.36 -1.01
CA LEU A 135 -5.44 8.37 -1.72
C LEU A 135 -4.92 6.94 -1.46
N THR A 136 -3.61 6.74 -1.61
CA THR A 136 -2.97 5.44 -1.39
C THR A 136 -2.91 5.09 0.10
N VAL A 137 -2.62 6.07 0.97
CA VAL A 137 -2.60 5.84 2.43
C VAL A 137 -3.93 5.29 2.93
N ASN A 138 -5.06 5.87 2.49
CA ASN A 138 -6.40 5.42 2.91
C ASN A 138 -6.65 3.96 2.50
N GLN A 139 -6.31 3.59 1.27
CA GLN A 139 -6.41 2.22 0.76
C GLN A 139 -5.54 1.25 1.58
N VAL A 140 -4.28 1.61 1.84
CA VAL A 140 -3.34 0.77 2.58
C VAL A 140 -3.78 0.59 4.03
N GLN A 141 -4.32 1.64 4.68
CA GLN A 141 -4.87 1.53 6.04
C GLN A 141 -6.00 0.48 6.10
N CYS A 142 -6.95 0.49 5.15
CA CYS A 142 -7.97 -0.56 5.08
C CYS A 142 -7.36 -1.95 4.87
N ALA A 143 -6.33 -2.07 4.03
CA ALA A 143 -5.66 -3.36 3.78
C ALA A 143 -4.92 -3.88 5.03
N VAL A 144 -4.25 -3.01 5.77
CA VAL A 144 -3.58 -3.35 7.04
C VAL A 144 -4.60 -3.73 8.11
N GLU A 145 -5.68 -2.95 8.26
CA GLU A 145 -6.76 -3.30 9.19
C GLU A 145 -7.37 -4.66 8.83
N ALA A 146 -7.64 -4.90 7.54
CA ALA A 146 -8.06 -6.21 7.07
C ALA A 146 -7.08 -7.28 7.52
N ALA A 147 -5.79 -7.12 7.21
CA ALA A 147 -4.71 -8.06 7.55
C ALA A 147 -4.69 -8.45 9.04
N LEU A 148 -4.79 -7.46 9.93
CA LEU A 148 -4.71 -7.62 11.38
C LEU A 148 -5.99 -8.23 11.98
N THR A 149 -7.16 -7.78 11.53
CA THR A 149 -8.46 -8.14 12.12
C THR A 149 -9.11 -9.34 11.44
N ARG A 150 -8.62 -9.72 10.25
CA ARG A 150 -9.26 -10.67 9.34
C ARG A 150 -10.68 -10.26 8.95
N ASP A 151 -10.90 -8.95 8.80
CA ASP A 151 -12.18 -8.41 8.33
C ASP A 151 -12.20 -8.34 6.80
N LEU A 152 -13.02 -9.20 6.19
CA LEU A 152 -13.22 -9.22 4.74
C LEU A 152 -13.89 -7.93 4.25
N ASP A 153 -14.71 -7.26 5.08
CA ASP A 153 -15.30 -5.98 4.72
C ASP A 153 -14.23 -4.91 4.50
N MET A 154 -13.11 -4.97 5.24
CA MET A 154 -11.96 -4.08 5.04
C MET A 154 -11.15 -4.43 3.79
N VAL A 155 -11.13 -5.70 3.34
CA VAL A 155 -10.55 -6.05 2.03
C VAL A 155 -11.36 -5.42 0.91
N TYR A 156 -12.70 -5.54 0.95
CA TYR A 156 -13.55 -4.87 -0.04
C TYR A 156 -13.38 -3.35 0.01
N ALA A 157 -13.28 -2.76 1.21
CA ALA A 157 -13.06 -1.33 1.36
C ALA A 157 -11.72 -0.90 0.74
N ALA A 158 -10.62 -1.61 1.03
CA ALA A 158 -9.31 -1.34 0.46
C ALA A 158 -9.33 -1.35 -1.06
N VAL A 159 -9.88 -2.42 -1.67
CA VAL A 159 -9.96 -2.53 -3.13
C VAL A 159 -10.94 -1.52 -3.72
N ALA A 160 -12.02 -1.16 -3.01
CA ALA A 160 -12.96 -0.15 -3.48
C ALA A 160 -12.41 1.28 -3.40
N MET A 161 -11.45 1.56 -2.51
CA MET A 161 -10.77 2.85 -2.38
C MET A 161 -9.57 3.02 -3.31
N ASP A 162 -9.10 1.92 -3.92
CA ASP A 162 -8.05 1.97 -4.94
C ASP A 162 -8.47 2.89 -6.10
N PRO A 163 -7.68 3.95 -6.42
CA PRO A 163 -8.12 4.97 -7.37
C PRO A 163 -8.44 4.45 -8.78
N LEU A 164 -7.72 3.44 -9.26
CA LEU A 164 -7.96 2.86 -10.57
C LEU A 164 -9.22 1.98 -10.55
N THR A 165 -9.37 1.18 -9.50
CA THR A 165 -10.54 0.32 -9.31
C THR A 165 -11.82 1.13 -9.20
N SER A 166 -11.85 2.20 -8.39
CA SER A 166 -13.02 3.07 -8.25
C SER A 166 -13.36 3.80 -9.55
N ALA A 167 -12.36 4.08 -10.39
CA ALA A 167 -12.57 4.76 -11.67
C ALA A 167 -13.19 3.84 -12.74
N LEU A 168 -12.98 2.53 -12.64
CA LEU A 168 -13.39 1.55 -13.66
C LEU A 168 -14.60 0.72 -13.28
N LEU A 169 -14.80 0.45 -11.99
CA LEU A 169 -15.77 -0.53 -11.53
C LEU A 169 -16.78 0.07 -10.57
N THR A 170 -18.00 -0.42 -10.65
CA THR A 170 -19.04 -0.20 -9.63
C THR A 170 -18.79 -1.06 -8.39
N LEU A 171 -19.30 -0.66 -7.22
CA LEU A 171 -19.18 -1.44 -5.98
C LEU A 171 -19.61 -2.93 -6.12
N PRO A 172 -20.70 -3.28 -6.83
CA PRO A 172 -21.04 -4.68 -7.08
C PRO A 172 -20.02 -5.44 -7.94
N GLN A 173 -19.42 -4.78 -8.94
CA GLN A 173 -18.35 -5.39 -9.75
C GLN A 173 -17.09 -5.63 -8.91
N ILE A 174 -16.72 -4.63 -8.08
CA ILE A 174 -15.58 -4.72 -7.17
C ILE A 174 -15.75 -5.90 -6.21
N ARG A 175 -16.94 -6.05 -5.62
CA ARG A 175 -17.23 -7.17 -4.71
C ARG A 175 -17.02 -8.52 -5.39
N ARG A 176 -17.55 -8.70 -6.60
CA ARG A 176 -17.37 -9.94 -7.37
C ARG A 176 -15.90 -10.22 -7.68
N MET A 177 -15.16 -9.20 -8.12
CA MET A 177 -13.74 -9.30 -8.42
C MET A 177 -12.94 -9.72 -7.16
N VAL A 178 -13.20 -9.08 -6.02
CA VAL A 178 -12.56 -9.46 -4.74
C VAL A 178 -12.92 -10.88 -4.36
N ASP A 179 -14.18 -11.30 -4.49
CA ASP A 179 -14.57 -12.70 -4.19
C ASP A 179 -13.79 -13.71 -5.04
N GLU A 180 -13.63 -13.44 -6.33
CA GLU A 180 -12.85 -14.27 -7.24
C GLU A 180 -11.36 -14.31 -6.86
N MET A 181 -10.77 -13.17 -6.52
CA MET A 181 -9.38 -13.08 -6.05
C MET A 181 -9.19 -13.87 -4.74
N MET A 182 -10.09 -13.72 -3.77
CA MET A 182 -10.02 -14.42 -2.49
C MET A 182 -10.14 -15.94 -2.67
N ARG A 183 -11.02 -16.41 -3.56
CA ARG A 183 -11.12 -17.84 -3.91
C ARG A 183 -9.83 -18.34 -4.57
N SER A 184 -9.30 -17.59 -5.54
CA SER A 184 -8.08 -17.95 -6.27
C SER A 184 -6.86 -18.01 -5.35
N GLN A 185 -6.79 -17.13 -4.35
CA GLN A 185 -5.68 -17.04 -3.40
C GLN A 185 -5.93 -17.81 -2.09
N ARG A 186 -6.99 -18.63 -2.02
CA ARG A 186 -7.39 -19.37 -0.80
C ARG A 186 -6.24 -20.16 -0.17
N ARG A 187 -5.38 -20.77 -0.98
CA ARG A 187 -4.23 -21.56 -0.49
C ARG A 187 -3.23 -20.71 0.32
N TRP A 188 -3.10 -19.43 -0.01
CA TRP A 188 -2.15 -18.51 0.63
C TRP A 188 -2.79 -17.67 1.73
N LEU A 189 -4.05 -17.29 1.55
CA LEU A 189 -4.77 -16.44 2.49
C LEU A 189 -5.37 -17.22 3.67
N GLY A 190 -5.30 -18.55 3.66
CA GLY A 190 -5.62 -19.40 4.81
C GLY A 190 -6.98 -19.07 5.46
N LYS A 191 -6.94 -18.54 6.69
CA LYS A 191 -8.13 -18.25 7.53
C LYS A 191 -9.06 -17.16 6.98
N TYR A 192 -8.67 -16.39 5.97
CA TYR A 192 -9.63 -15.53 5.25
C TYR A 192 -10.70 -16.35 4.51
N ALA A 193 -10.40 -17.58 4.14
CA ALA A 193 -11.30 -18.44 3.39
C ALA A 193 -12.31 -19.22 4.25
N SER A 194 -12.19 -19.17 5.59
CA SER A 194 -13.09 -19.91 6.50
C SER A 194 -14.31 -19.10 6.95
N ARG A 195 -14.31 -17.78 6.72
CA ARG A 195 -15.52 -16.96 6.86
C ARG A 195 -16.23 -17.04 5.52
N THR A 196 -17.39 -17.68 5.49
CA THR A 196 -18.24 -17.81 4.29
C THR A 196 -18.25 -16.49 3.52
N LEU A 197 -17.85 -16.53 2.25
CA LEU A 197 -17.75 -15.39 1.32
C LEU A 197 -19.11 -14.71 1.00
N VAL A 198 -20.12 -14.85 1.87
CA VAL A 198 -21.48 -14.37 1.65
C VAL A 198 -22.08 -13.92 3.00
N THR A 199 -22.79 -12.78 2.94
CA THR A 199 -23.73 -12.14 3.90
C THR A 199 -23.27 -11.42 5.17
N ALA A 200 -22.02 -11.47 5.64
CA ALA A 200 -21.68 -10.82 6.93
C ALA A 200 -21.87 -9.28 6.96
N GLY A 201 -21.51 -8.57 5.88
CA GLY A 201 -21.65 -7.11 5.80
C GLY A 201 -23.11 -6.63 5.74
N ALA A 202 -23.99 -7.38 5.08
CA ALA A 202 -25.42 -7.05 5.00
C ALA A 202 -26.10 -7.19 6.37
N ASP A 203 -25.75 -8.25 7.12
CA ASP A 203 -26.30 -8.48 8.46
C ASP A 203 -25.81 -7.44 9.46
N ARG A 204 -24.53 -7.01 9.38
CA ARG A 204 -23.95 -6.00 10.27
C ARG A 204 -24.55 -4.60 10.04
N ILE A 205 -24.76 -4.23 8.77
CA ILE A 205 -25.42 -2.97 8.39
C ILE A 205 -26.90 -3.02 8.79
N ALA A 206 -27.62 -4.11 8.52
CA ALA A 206 -29.01 -4.27 8.91
C ALA A 206 -29.21 -4.21 10.44
N LYS A 207 -28.29 -4.78 11.23
CA LYS A 207 -28.32 -4.75 12.70
C LYS A 207 -28.05 -3.34 13.25
N THR A 208 -27.12 -2.59 12.62
CA THR A 208 -26.81 -1.21 12.97
C THR A 208 -27.98 -0.27 12.63
N LEU A 209 -28.59 -0.43 11.45
CA LEU A 209 -29.77 0.33 11.04
C LEU A 209 -30.98 0.04 11.92
N LYS A 210 -31.25 -1.23 12.26
CA LYS A 210 -32.31 -1.60 13.22
C LYS A 210 -32.08 -0.97 14.60
N LYS A 211 -30.83 -0.86 15.06
CA LYS A 211 -30.51 -0.24 16.35
C LYS A 211 -30.70 1.29 16.33
N ARG A 212 -30.41 1.95 15.20
CA ARG A 212 -30.62 3.40 15.02
C ARG A 212 -32.09 3.78 14.82
N LEU A 213 -32.88 2.89 14.20
CA LEU A 213 -34.31 3.11 13.94
C LEU A 213 -35.22 2.60 15.05
N ALA A 214 -34.68 2.00 16.12
CA ALA A 214 -35.48 1.53 17.25
C ALA A 214 -36.04 2.73 18.06
N PRO A 215 -37.33 2.75 18.40
CA PRO A 215 -37.92 3.84 19.15
C PRO A 215 -37.31 3.95 20.57
N PRO A 216 -37.17 5.17 21.12
CA PRO A 216 -36.56 5.37 22.43
C PRO A 216 -37.37 4.66 23.52
N LYS A 217 -36.67 3.91 24.39
CA LYS A 217 -37.30 3.18 25.49
C LYS A 217 -37.98 4.18 26.44
N LYS A 218 -39.32 4.08 26.57
CA LYS A 218 -40.09 4.85 27.56
C LYS A 218 -39.56 4.55 28.97
N LYS A 219 -38.96 5.55 29.63
CA LYS A 219 -38.62 5.47 31.04
C LYS A 219 -39.92 5.47 31.86
N THR A 220 -40.29 4.33 32.41
CA THR A 220 -41.36 4.25 33.41
C THR A 220 -40.84 4.84 34.73
N SER A 221 -41.31 6.04 35.08
CA SER A 221 -41.06 6.63 36.39
C SER A 221 -41.84 5.85 37.44
N ARG A 222 -41.14 5.06 38.25
CA ARG A 222 -41.70 4.52 39.49
C ARG A 222 -41.87 5.67 40.49
N ARG A 223 -43.07 6.22 40.55
CA ARG A 223 -43.53 7.09 41.64
C ARG A 223 -43.56 6.24 42.92
N ARG A 224 -42.63 6.48 43.85
CA ARG A 224 -42.73 6.02 45.24
C ARG A 224 -43.97 6.68 45.86
N LYS A 225 -44.94 5.89 46.31
CA LYS A 225 -45.97 6.33 47.26
C LYS A 225 -45.44 6.04 48.66
N GLY A 226 -45.66 7.00 49.57
CA GLY A 226 -45.53 6.81 51.01
C GLY A 226 -46.69 6.02 51.58
#